data_AF-S4R3T6-F1
#
_entry.id   AF-S4R3T6-F1
#
_cell.length_a   1.000
_cell.length_b   1.000
_cell.length_c   1.000
_cell.angle_alpha   90.00
_cell.angle_beta   90.00
_cell.angle_gamma   90.00
#
_symmetry.space_group_name_H-M   'P 1'
#
loop_
_entity.id
_entity.type
_entity.pdbx_description
1 polymer ?
#
loop_
_entity_poly.entity_id
_entity_poly.type
_entity_poly.pdbx_seq_one_letter_code
_entity_poly.pdbx_strand_id
1 'polypeptide(L)' 'MAARVGAFLKNAWDKEPVLVVSFVVGGLAVILPPLSPYFKYSVMINKATPYNYPGEWGPGRDPRNRPSLPVLA' A
#
# COMPACT_ATOMS: atom_id res chain seq x y z
N MET A 1 4.30 30.50 19.28
CA MET A 1 4.23 29.98 17.89
C MET A 1 3.02 29.06 17.68
N ALA A 2 2.83 28.01 18.50
CA ALA A 2 1.71 27.07 18.36
C ALA A 2 0.31 27.73 18.36
N ALA A 3 0.08 28.70 19.25
CA ALA A 3 -1.19 29.45 19.29
C ALA A 3 -1.49 30.22 17.99
N ARG A 4 -0.45 30.73 17.31
CA ARG A 4 -0.58 31.47 16.04
C ARG A 4 -0.95 30.53 14.89
N VAL A 5 -0.37 29.33 14.87
CA VAL A 5 -0.68 28.28 13.88
C VAL A 5 -2.11 27.78 14.08
N GLY A 6 -2.52 27.51 15.32
CA GLY A 6 -3.88 27.09 15.63
C GLY A 6 -4.95 28.14 15.27
N ALA A 7 -4.67 29.42 15.49
CA ALA A 7 -5.57 30.51 15.08
C ALA A 7 -5.70 30.61 13.55
N PHE A 8 -4.60 30.43 12.81
CA PHE A 8 -4.62 30.38 11.34
C PHE A 8 -5.44 29.19 10.82
N LEU A 9 -5.24 27.99 11.39
CA LEU A 9 -6.00 26.79 11.02
C LEU A 9 -7.50 26.94 11.26
N LYS A 10 -7.93 27.52 12.40
CA LYS A 10 -9.35 27.81 12.66
C LYS A 10 -9.93 28.77 11.62
N ASN A 11 -9.24 29.88 11.35
CA ASN A 11 -9.69 30.84 10.34
C ASN A 11 -9.70 30.26 8.91
N ALA A 12 -8.76 29.39 8.56
CA ALA A 12 -8.74 28.69 7.27
C ALA A 12 -9.89 27.67 7.16
N TRP A 13 -10.22 27.00 8.26
CA TRP A 13 -11.37 26.09 8.33
C TRP A 13 -12.71 26.80 8.14
N ASP A 14 -12.86 27.99 8.72
CA ASP A 14 -14.09 28.78 8.60
C ASP A 14 -14.27 29.38 7.20
N LYS A 15 -13.17 29.70 6.50
CA LYS A 15 -13.20 30.38 5.19
C LYS A 15 -13.16 29.41 4.02
N GLU A 16 -12.29 28.41 4.07
CA GLU A 16 -12.01 27.50 2.97
C GLU A 16 -11.93 26.04 3.46
N PRO A 17 -13.03 25.51 4.05
CA PRO A 17 -13.02 24.19 4.67
C PRO A 17 -12.64 23.08 3.68
N VAL A 18 -13.06 23.21 2.42
CA VAL A 18 -12.78 22.23 1.36
C VAL A 18 -11.28 22.09 1.12
N LEU A 19 -10.54 23.19 1.13
CA LEU A 19 -9.08 23.16 0.95
C LEU A 19 -8.39 22.59 2.18
N VAL A 20 -8.82 22.94 3.39
CA VAL A 20 -8.21 22.37 4.60
C VAL A 20 -8.42 20.85 4.64
N VAL A 21 -9.63 20.37 4.32
CA VAL A 21 -9.92 18.93 4.26
C VAL A 21 -9.10 18.24 3.17
N SER A 22 -8.91 18.85 1.99
CA SER A 22 -8.13 18.22 0.91
C SER A 22 -6.66 18.02 1.31
N PHE A 23 -6.05 19.01 1.97
CA PHE A 23 -4.69 18.88 2.48
C PHE A 23 -4.58 17.84 3.61
N VAL A 24 -5.57 17.75 4.50
CA VAL A 24 -5.59 16.75 5.57
C VAL A 24 -5.71 15.34 5.00
N VAL A 25 -6.67 15.10 4.10
CA VAL A 25 -6.89 13.79 3.47
C VAL A 25 -5.68 13.40 2.62
N GLY A 26 -5.16 14.32 1.80
CA GLY A 26 -3.97 14.08 1.00
C GLY A 26 -2.73 13.80 1.85
N GLY A 27 -2.52 14.56 2.92
CA GLY A 27 -1.41 14.36 3.85
C GLY A 27 -1.49 12.99 4.55
N LEU A 28 -2.68 12.62 5.04
CA LEU A 28 -2.90 11.30 5.63
C LEU A 28 -2.68 10.17 4.63
N ALA A 29 -3.14 10.31 3.38
CA ALA A 29 -2.95 9.32 2.34
C ALA A 29 -1.46 9.05 2.02
N VAL A 30 -0.59 10.04 2.19
CA VAL A 30 0.87 9.90 1.99
C VAL A 30 1.57 9.31 3.23
N ILE A 31 1.14 9.71 4.42
CA ILE A 31 1.81 9.34 5.68
C ILE A 31 1.38 7.95 6.18
N LEU A 32 0.12 7.55 5.98
CA LEU A 32 -0.43 6.29 6.49
C LEU A 32 0.20 5.02 5.88
N PRO A 33 0.48 4.93 4.56
CA PRO A 33 1.03 3.70 3.97
C PRO A 33 2.33 3.19 4.59
N PRO A 34 3.38 4.01 4.84
CA PRO A 34 4.60 3.52 5.48
C PRO A 34 4.44 3.21 6.98
N LEU A 35 3.44 3.80 7.65
CA LEU A 35 3.18 3.54 9.07
C LEU A 35 2.30 2.31 9.30
N SER A 36 1.52 1.90 8.29
CA SER A 36 0.58 0.81 8.44
C SER A 36 1.27 -0.56 8.34
N PRO A 37 1.18 -1.43 9.36
CA PRO A 37 1.69 -2.80 9.27
C PRO A 37 0.92 -3.62 8.23
N TYR A 38 -0.28 -3.16 7.83
CA TYR A 38 -1.14 -3.86 6.88
C TYR A 38 -0.73 -3.65 5.42
N PHE A 39 0.08 -2.64 5.10
CA PHE A 39 0.46 -2.34 3.72
C PHE A 39 1.20 -3.51 3.05
N LYS A 40 1.92 -4.34 3.82
CA LYS A 40 2.56 -5.56 3.30
C LYS A 40 1.57 -6.56 2.71
N TYR A 41 0.37 -6.69 3.30
CA TYR A 41 -0.60 -7.71 2.88
C TYR A 41 -1.23 -7.38 1.53
N SER A 42 -1.39 -6.11 1.17
CA SER A 42 -1.90 -5.74 -0.16
C SER A 42 -0.95 -6.25 -1.26
N VAL A 43 0.37 -6.14 -1.05
CA VAL A 43 1.37 -6.66 -1.98
C VAL A 43 1.35 -8.19 -2.04
N MET A 44 1.17 -8.86 -0.89
CA MET A 44 1.10 -10.33 -0.87
C MET A 44 -0.14 -10.85 -1.59
N ILE A 45 -1.30 -10.21 -1.41
CA ILE A 45 -2.54 -10.56 -2.11
C ILE A 45 -2.36 -10.39 -3.62
N ASN A 46 -1.81 -9.26 -4.06
CA ASN A 46 -1.57 -8.99 -5.48
C ASN A 46 -0.56 -9.96 -6.13
N LYS A 47 0.34 -10.56 -5.35
CA LYS A 47 1.27 -11.61 -5.83
C LYS A 47 0.63 -12.99 -5.84
N ALA A 48 -0.28 -13.26 -4.91
CA ALA A 48 -0.93 -14.55 -4.76
C ALA A 48 -2.03 -14.77 -5.81
N THR A 49 -2.52 -13.72 -6.47
CA THR A 49 -3.52 -13.82 -7.53
C THR A 49 -2.87 -14.18 -8.88
N PRO A 50 -3.08 -15.41 -9.41
CA PRO A 50 -2.49 -15.81 -10.68
C PRO A 50 -3.30 -15.22 -11.84
N TYR A 51 -2.80 -14.12 -12.43
CA TYR A 51 -3.42 -13.54 -13.63
C TYR A 51 -3.00 -14.22 -14.93
N ASN A 52 -1.79 -14.79 -14.95
CA ASN A 52 -1.28 -15.54 -16.08
C ASN A 52 -1.32 -17.03 -15.77
N TYR A 53 -1.48 -17.87 -16.80
CA TYR A 53 -1.40 -19.32 -16.63
C TYR A 53 -0.06 -19.65 -15.96
N PRO A 54 -0.07 -20.29 -14.78
CA PRO A 54 1.17 -20.68 -14.13
C PRO A 54 1.89 -21.59 -15.10
N GLY A 55 3.05 -21.16 -15.58
CA GLY A 55 3.82 -21.87 -16.59
C GLY A 55 4.35 -23.19 -16.02
N GLU A 56 3.48 -24.19 -15.88
CA GLU A 56 3.81 -25.55 -15.48
C GLU A 56 4.72 -26.22 -16.53
N TRP A 57 4.83 -25.62 -17.73
CA TRP A 57 5.59 -26.15 -18.86
C TRP A 57 6.76 -25.28 -19.36
N GLY A 58 7.19 -24.24 -18.61
CA GLY A 58 8.37 -23.39 -18.89
C GLY A 58 9.65 -23.79 -18.12
N PRO A 59 10.84 -23.24 -18.46
CA PRO A 59 12.16 -23.84 -18.20
C PRO A 59 12.45 -24.09 -16.70
N GLY A 60 12.10 -25.29 -16.25
CA GLY A 60 12.26 -25.74 -14.87
C GLY A 60 11.64 -27.12 -14.64
N ARG A 61 11.62 -27.96 -15.68
CA ARG A 61 11.11 -29.35 -15.65
C ARG A 61 12.01 -30.30 -14.86
N ASP A 62 13.24 -29.90 -14.53
CA ASP A 62 14.11 -30.72 -13.69
C ASP A 62 13.86 -30.41 -12.21
N PRO A 63 13.21 -31.31 -11.45
CA PRO A 63 13.00 -31.13 -10.01
C PRO A 63 14.32 -31.01 -9.23
N ARG A 64 15.46 -31.46 -9.77
CA ARG A 64 16.79 -31.29 -9.15
C ARG A 64 17.26 -29.84 -9.09
N ASN A 65 16.72 -28.97 -9.95
CA ASN A 65 17.03 -27.53 -9.97
C ASN A 65 16.04 -26.69 -9.15
N ARG A 66 14.98 -27.28 -8.59
CA ARG A 66 13.97 -26.59 -7.76
C ARG A 66 13.62 -27.37 -6.49
N PRO A 67 14.52 -27.41 -5.47
CA PRO A 67 14.29 -28.12 -4.21
C PRO A 67 13.12 -27.57 -3.36
N SER A 68 12.54 -26.43 -3.73
CA SER A 68 11.45 -25.76 -3.01
C SER A 68 10.07 -25.90 -3.67
N LEU A 69 9.95 -26.63 -4.78
CA LEU A 69 8.64 -26.93 -5.36
C LEU A 69 8.02 -28.15 -4.67
N PRO A 70 6.75 -28.09 -4.24
CA PRO A 70 6.07 -29.29 -3.79
C PRO A 70 5.96 -30.26 -4.96
N VAL A 71 6.59 -31.42 -4.83
CA VAL A 71 6.31 -32.56 -5.71
C VAL A 71 4.92 -33.04 -5.34
N LEU A 72 3.95 -32.81 -6.21
CA LEU A 72 2.64 -33.44 -6.07
C LEU A 72 2.87 -34.96 -6.18
N ALA A 73 2.62 -35.67 -5.09
CA ALA A 73 2.65 -37.13 -5.03
C ALA A 73 1.49 -37.73 -5.82
#